data_AF-A0A7J4J6L5-F1
#
_entry.id   AF-A0A7J4J6L5-F1
#
_cell.length_a   1.000
_cell.length_b   1.000
_cell.length_c   1.000
_cell.angle_alpha   90.00
_cell.angle_beta   90.00
_cell.angle_gamma   90.00
#
_symmetry.space_group_name_H-M   'P 1'
#
loop_
_entity.id
_entity.type
_entity.pdbx_description
1 polymer ?
#
loop_
_entity_poly.entity_id
_entity_poly.type
_entity_poly.pdbx_seq_one_letter_code
_entity_poly.pdbx_strand_id
1 'polypeptide(L)'
;MCYSKEVQLLTASIILLSCLFYYFYYRIHFTKFKQPWLLPFLRYTIIAFVLIGFHQLFEFLSLVTQNVIIYKIGLLFSISVMYFALRSFEILVNKKVHSWIALILVAVMGTHLFLVPVSFGAASFYVQHYSTFFWGATWIILFAYWHICVWQQRKELRDDSSRQMLIIYLLAGTDIAFLLSIIYSVFGSFYFGVNYCYDSPSIWCTFMVIQALFVPLFLSALPALFKRPKKATVLSMKKTILYLIISFIIVVLIALTLPAFSCFTWKFVFP
;
A
#
# COMPACT_ATOMS: atom_id res chain seq x y z
N MET A 1 20.54 1.53 8.88
CA MET A 1 19.76 2.70 8.42
C MET A 1 18.97 2.28 7.18
N CYS A 2 17.65 2.13 7.26
CA CYS A 2 16.78 1.80 6.11
C CYS A 2 16.76 2.87 5.01
N TYR A 3 17.43 4.02 5.25
CA TYR A 3 17.55 5.19 4.37
C TYR A 3 18.73 5.17 3.41
N SER A 4 19.53 4.11 3.41
CA SER A 4 20.67 4.07 2.51
C SER A 4 20.19 3.85 1.08
N LYS A 5 20.81 4.55 0.12
CA LYS A 5 20.56 4.35 -1.32
C LYS A 5 20.72 2.88 -1.71
N GLU A 6 21.63 2.17 -1.04
CA GLU A 6 21.87 0.74 -1.22
C GLU A 6 20.69 -0.11 -0.75
N VAL A 7 20.11 0.20 0.41
CA VAL A 7 18.90 -0.50 0.91
C VAL A 7 17.72 -0.27 -0.04
N GLN A 8 17.52 0.96 -0.49
CA GLN A 8 16.46 1.33 -1.42
C GLN A 8 16.59 0.57 -2.76
N LEU A 9 17.79 0.53 -3.33
CA LEU A 9 18.07 -0.21 -4.56
C LEU A 9 17.89 -1.72 -4.37
N LEU A 10 18.36 -2.27 -3.26
CA LEU A 10 18.24 -3.69 -2.95
C LEU A 10 16.76 -4.10 -2.80
N THR A 11 16.00 -3.34 -2.00
CA THR A 11 14.56 -3.53 -1.80
C THR A 11 13.81 -3.45 -3.13
N ALA A 12 14.06 -2.41 -3.94
CA ALA A 12 13.46 -2.26 -5.26
C ALA A 12 13.77 -3.46 -6.16
N SER A 13 15.05 -3.86 -6.21
CA SER A 13 15.51 -4.98 -7.05
C SER A 13 14.84 -6.29 -6.65
N ILE A 14 14.78 -6.61 -5.36
CA ILE A 14 14.13 -7.84 -4.88
C ILE A 14 12.64 -7.81 -5.25
N ILE A 15 11.91 -6.74 -4.92
CA ILE A 15 10.47 -6.65 -5.21
C ILE A 15 10.21 -6.79 -6.71
N LEU A 16 10.94 -6.06 -7.56
CA LEU A 16 10.74 -6.07 -9.00
C LEU A 16 11.11 -7.42 -9.64
N LEU A 17 12.23 -8.02 -9.25
CA LEU A 17 12.65 -9.34 -9.75
C LEU A 17 11.69 -10.43 -9.31
N SER A 18 11.24 -10.40 -8.05
CA SER A 18 10.20 -11.31 -7.54
C SER A 18 8.92 -11.16 -8.35
N CYS A 19 8.42 -9.93 -8.53
CA CYS A 19 7.22 -9.67 -9.35
C CYS A 19 7.36 -10.16 -10.80
N LEU A 20 8.52 -9.95 -11.42
CA LEU A 20 8.81 -10.42 -12.77
C LEU A 20 8.78 -11.94 -12.86
N PHE A 21 9.47 -12.61 -11.93
CA PHE A 21 9.46 -14.06 -11.81
C PHE A 21 8.03 -14.58 -11.63
N TYR A 22 7.21 -13.97 -10.76
CA TYR A 22 5.84 -14.38 -10.55
C TYR A 22 4.95 -14.13 -11.75
N TYR A 23 5.12 -13.03 -12.47
CA TYR A 23 4.38 -12.77 -13.69
C TYR A 23 4.58 -13.90 -14.71
N PHE A 24 5.83 -14.33 -14.92
CA PHE A 24 6.12 -15.45 -15.81
C PHE A 24 5.65 -16.80 -15.26
N TYR A 25 5.93 -17.10 -13.99
CA TYR A 25 5.47 -18.31 -13.33
C TYR A 25 3.95 -18.46 -13.46
N TYR A 26 3.20 -17.40 -13.16
CA TYR A 26 1.75 -17.42 -13.26
C TYR A 26 1.25 -17.50 -14.69
N ARG A 27 1.84 -16.76 -15.61
CA ARG A 27 1.47 -16.87 -17.03
C ARG A 27 1.61 -18.30 -17.54
N ILE A 28 2.64 -19.04 -17.13
CA ILE A 28 2.88 -20.42 -17.55
C ILE A 28 1.95 -21.39 -16.81
N HIS A 29 1.89 -21.34 -15.49
CA HIS A 29 1.17 -22.32 -14.67
C HIS A 29 -0.34 -22.08 -14.60
N PHE A 30 -0.82 -20.84 -14.78
CA PHE A 30 -2.25 -20.52 -14.64
C PHE A 30 -3.10 -20.75 -15.89
N THR A 31 -2.49 -21.03 -17.04
CA THR A 31 -3.20 -21.58 -18.20
C THR A 31 -3.96 -22.87 -17.88
N LYS A 32 -3.60 -23.56 -16.79
CA LYS A 32 -4.22 -24.80 -16.32
C LYS A 32 -5.43 -24.62 -15.38
N PHE A 33 -5.69 -23.41 -14.87
CA PHE A 33 -6.77 -23.20 -13.90
C PHE A 33 -8.08 -22.81 -14.60
N LYS A 34 -9.18 -23.49 -14.23
CA LYS A 34 -10.53 -23.30 -14.82
C LYS A 34 -11.24 -22.01 -14.39
N GLN A 35 -10.60 -21.12 -13.64
CA GLN A 35 -11.23 -19.96 -13.00
C GLN A 35 -10.82 -18.65 -13.71
N PRO A 36 -11.68 -18.05 -14.55
CA PRO A 36 -11.30 -16.91 -15.40
C PRO A 36 -11.03 -15.60 -14.63
N TRP A 37 -11.55 -15.47 -13.42
CA TRP A 37 -11.37 -14.28 -12.57
C TRP A 37 -9.99 -14.21 -11.92
N LEU A 38 -9.28 -15.34 -11.87
CA LEU A 38 -8.06 -15.47 -11.10
C LEU A 38 -6.89 -14.75 -11.76
N LEU A 39 -6.72 -14.90 -13.08
CA LEU A 39 -5.65 -14.22 -13.81
C LEU A 39 -5.75 -12.68 -13.72
N PRO A 40 -6.94 -12.06 -13.92
CA PRO A 40 -7.11 -10.65 -13.63
C PRO A 40 -6.76 -10.29 -12.18
N PHE A 41 -7.26 -11.03 -11.19
CA PHE A 41 -6.94 -10.78 -9.78
C PHE A 41 -5.43 -10.77 -9.52
N LEU A 42 -4.72 -11.81 -9.96
CA LEU A 42 -3.27 -11.94 -9.83
C LEU A 42 -2.55 -10.77 -10.50
N ARG A 43 -2.97 -10.38 -11.72
CA ARG A 43 -2.39 -9.26 -12.45
C ARG A 43 -2.47 -7.96 -11.64
N TYR A 44 -3.63 -7.62 -11.09
CA TYR A 44 -3.77 -6.39 -10.30
C TYR A 44 -2.96 -6.46 -9.00
N THR A 45 -2.87 -7.62 -8.35
CA THR A 45 -2.01 -7.80 -7.18
C THR A 45 -0.54 -7.61 -7.53
N ILE A 46 -0.03 -8.23 -8.61
CA ILE A 46 1.35 -8.06 -9.05
C ILE A 46 1.65 -6.60 -9.40
N ILE A 47 0.74 -5.91 -10.09
CA ILE A 47 0.93 -4.48 -10.40
C ILE A 47 1.05 -3.66 -9.12
N ALA A 48 0.25 -3.94 -8.08
CA ALA A 48 0.37 -3.27 -6.79
C ALA A 48 1.78 -3.42 -6.20
N PHE A 49 2.37 -4.62 -6.21
CA PHE A 49 3.74 -4.83 -5.75
C PHE A 49 4.80 -4.20 -6.65
N VAL A 50 4.62 -4.24 -7.97
CA VAL A 50 5.51 -3.56 -8.93
C VAL A 50 5.56 -2.06 -8.66
N LEU A 51 4.42 -1.44 -8.30
CA LEU A 51 4.37 -0.02 -7.94
C LEU A 51 5.12 0.27 -6.63
N ILE A 52 5.10 -0.64 -5.65
CA ILE A 52 5.95 -0.53 -4.45
C ILE A 52 7.43 -0.61 -4.83
N GLY A 53 7.80 -1.56 -5.70
CA GLY A 53 9.17 -1.69 -6.21
C GLY A 53 9.64 -0.44 -6.96
N PHE A 54 8.78 0.14 -7.81
CA PHE A 54 9.07 1.39 -8.49
C PHE A 54 9.16 2.58 -7.54
N HIS A 55 8.31 2.65 -6.51
CA HIS A 55 8.44 3.68 -5.48
C HIS A 55 9.84 3.65 -4.85
N GLN A 56 10.34 2.49 -4.43
CA GLN A 56 11.68 2.33 -3.86
C GLN A 56 12.80 2.64 -4.88
N LEU A 57 12.63 2.22 -6.13
CA LEU A 57 13.59 2.56 -7.19
C LEU A 57 13.65 4.07 -7.42
N PHE A 58 12.52 4.75 -7.41
CA PHE A 58 12.45 6.20 -7.63
C PHE A 58 12.95 6.97 -6.40
N GLU A 59 12.77 6.45 -5.19
CA GLU A 59 13.45 6.97 -4.00
C GLU A 59 14.97 6.89 -4.18
N PHE A 60 15.51 5.71 -4.55
CA PHE A 60 16.94 5.54 -4.86
C PHE A 60 17.43 6.54 -5.94
N LEU A 61 16.74 6.60 -7.08
CA LEU A 61 17.11 7.48 -8.18
C LEU A 61 17.08 8.95 -7.76
N SER A 62 16.09 9.35 -6.96
CA SER A 62 15.99 10.71 -6.46
C SER A 62 17.15 11.10 -5.55
N LEU A 63 17.67 10.15 -4.75
CA LEU A 63 18.84 10.37 -3.89
C LEU A 63 20.13 10.50 -4.71
N VAL A 64 20.31 9.64 -5.72
CA VAL A 64 21.53 9.65 -6.56
C VAL A 64 21.58 10.88 -7.45
N THR A 65 20.43 11.33 -7.94
CA THR A 65 20.33 12.46 -8.88
C THR A 65 20.01 13.79 -8.20
N GLN A 66 19.66 13.78 -6.91
CA GLN A 66 19.10 14.94 -6.19
C GLN A 66 17.92 15.57 -6.93
N ASN A 67 17.09 14.74 -7.59
CA ASN A 67 16.01 15.19 -8.45
C ASN A 67 14.63 15.05 -7.78
N VAL A 68 14.03 16.21 -7.52
CA VAL A 68 12.74 16.36 -6.85
C VAL A 68 11.59 15.78 -7.67
N ILE A 69 11.65 15.90 -9.00
CA ILE A 69 10.60 15.39 -9.90
C ILE A 69 10.58 13.87 -9.83
N ILE A 70 11.74 13.22 -9.81
CA ILE A 70 11.85 11.76 -9.67
C ILE A 70 11.24 11.32 -8.33
N TYR A 71 11.52 12.04 -7.23
CA TYR A 71 10.91 11.73 -5.93
C TYR A 71 9.38 11.81 -5.97
N LYS A 72 8.81 12.88 -6.56
CA LYS A 72 7.35 13.05 -6.71
C LYS A 72 6.70 11.93 -7.52
N ILE A 73 7.35 11.46 -8.58
CA ILE A 73 6.88 10.31 -9.35
C ILE A 73 6.90 9.03 -8.49
N GLY A 74 7.94 8.85 -7.67
CA GLY A 74 8.00 7.75 -6.70
C GLY A 74 6.81 7.76 -5.73
N LEU A 75 6.45 8.93 -5.17
CA LEU A 75 5.28 9.08 -4.30
C LEU A 75 3.96 8.73 -4.99
N LEU A 76 3.83 9.05 -6.28
CA LEU A 76 2.68 8.68 -7.09
C LEU A 76 2.54 7.18 -7.28
N PHE A 77 3.65 6.47 -7.53
CA PHE A 77 3.62 5.01 -7.58
C PHE A 77 3.15 4.41 -6.25
N SER A 78 3.67 4.92 -5.13
CA SER A 78 3.31 4.44 -3.79
C SER A 78 1.82 4.55 -3.48
N ILE A 79 1.19 5.70 -3.76
CA ILE A 79 -0.24 5.87 -3.50
C ILE A 79 -1.13 5.12 -4.51
N SER A 80 -0.62 4.92 -5.74
CA SER A 80 -1.33 4.15 -6.77
C SER A 80 -1.52 2.68 -6.39
N VAL A 81 -0.66 2.12 -5.52
CA VAL A 81 -0.79 0.75 -4.97
C VAL A 81 -2.21 0.50 -4.47
N MET A 82 -2.82 1.47 -3.78
CA MET A 82 -4.14 1.32 -3.20
C MET A 82 -5.26 1.18 -4.23
N TYR A 83 -5.14 1.82 -5.39
CA TYR A 83 -6.08 1.61 -6.50
C TYR A 83 -6.03 0.16 -6.98
N PHE A 84 -4.82 -0.39 -7.18
CA PHE A 84 -4.64 -1.77 -7.65
C PHE A 84 -5.04 -2.81 -6.59
N ALA A 85 -4.82 -2.52 -5.30
CA ALA A 85 -5.30 -3.36 -4.20
C ALA A 85 -6.83 -3.40 -4.13
N LEU A 86 -7.51 -2.25 -4.24
CA LEU A 86 -8.97 -2.22 -4.34
C LEU A 86 -9.47 -2.95 -5.57
N ARG A 87 -8.78 -2.78 -6.72
CA ARG A 87 -9.20 -3.43 -7.97
C ARG A 87 -9.01 -4.96 -7.91
N SER A 88 -7.94 -5.45 -7.31
CA SER A 88 -7.76 -6.88 -7.07
C SER A 88 -8.86 -7.41 -6.16
N PHE A 89 -9.18 -6.68 -5.09
CA PHE A 89 -10.29 -7.03 -4.20
C PHE A 89 -11.65 -7.09 -4.93
N GLU A 90 -11.99 -6.10 -5.77
CA GLU A 90 -13.24 -6.10 -6.54
C GLU A 90 -13.41 -7.37 -7.38
N ILE A 91 -12.32 -7.83 -8.01
CA ILE A 91 -12.30 -9.03 -8.83
C ILE A 91 -12.45 -10.27 -7.95
N LEU A 92 -11.67 -10.34 -6.86
CA LEU A 92 -11.68 -11.44 -5.91
C LEU A 92 -13.09 -11.73 -5.42
N VAL A 93 -13.79 -10.71 -4.94
CA VAL A 93 -15.10 -10.89 -4.27
C VAL A 93 -16.30 -10.68 -5.19
N ASN A 94 -16.06 -10.43 -6.49
CA ASN A 94 -17.10 -10.14 -7.48
C ASN A 94 -18.00 -8.96 -7.11
N LYS A 95 -17.41 -7.93 -6.51
CA LYS A 95 -18.15 -6.77 -5.98
C LYS A 95 -17.46 -5.48 -6.35
N LYS A 96 -18.15 -4.59 -7.05
CA LYS A 96 -17.64 -3.24 -7.31
C LYS A 96 -17.67 -2.44 -6.00
N VAL A 97 -16.50 -1.99 -5.54
CA VAL A 97 -16.33 -1.13 -4.37
C VAL A 97 -15.85 0.27 -4.77
N HIS A 98 -16.03 0.63 -6.04
CA HIS A 98 -15.69 1.94 -6.59
C HIS A 98 -14.20 2.27 -6.46
N SER A 99 -13.33 1.33 -6.84
CA SER A 99 -11.87 1.53 -6.91
C SER A 99 -11.47 2.81 -7.67
N TRP A 100 -12.27 3.27 -8.64
CA TRP A 100 -12.05 4.53 -9.36
C TRP A 100 -11.97 5.78 -8.46
N ILE A 101 -12.57 5.78 -7.27
CA ILE A 101 -12.43 6.90 -6.32
C ILE A 101 -10.98 7.02 -5.85
N ALA A 102 -10.29 5.89 -5.64
CA ALA A 102 -8.88 5.92 -5.32
C ALA A 102 -8.06 6.56 -6.45
N LEU A 103 -8.42 6.32 -7.72
CA LEU A 103 -7.76 6.96 -8.86
C LEU A 103 -7.95 8.49 -8.85
N ILE A 104 -9.14 8.97 -8.50
CA ILE A 104 -9.37 10.42 -8.35
C ILE A 104 -8.52 11.00 -7.23
N LEU A 105 -8.47 10.34 -6.07
CA LEU A 105 -7.64 10.79 -4.95
C LEU A 105 -6.15 10.80 -5.31
N VAL A 106 -5.68 9.79 -6.05
CA VAL A 106 -4.31 9.76 -6.60
C VAL A 106 -4.08 10.93 -7.56
N ALA A 107 -5.01 11.26 -8.44
CA ALA A 107 -4.88 12.38 -9.39
C ALA A 107 -4.87 13.74 -8.70
N VAL A 108 -5.76 13.95 -7.73
CA VAL A 108 -5.78 15.17 -6.89
C VAL A 108 -4.48 15.30 -6.12
N MET A 109 -3.99 14.22 -5.51
CA MET A 109 -2.73 14.23 -4.78
C MET A 109 -1.53 14.44 -5.69
N GLY A 110 -1.54 13.88 -6.90
CA GLY A 110 -0.53 14.16 -7.92
C GLY A 110 -0.48 15.62 -8.29
N THR A 111 -1.63 16.23 -8.56
CA THR A 111 -1.72 17.65 -8.87
C THR A 111 -1.16 18.49 -7.71
N HIS A 112 -1.57 18.18 -6.47
CA HIS A 112 -1.03 18.84 -5.27
C HIS A 112 0.50 18.70 -5.16
N LEU A 113 1.03 17.47 -5.29
CA LEU A 113 2.46 17.20 -5.19
C LEU A 113 3.28 17.97 -6.23
N PHE A 114 2.78 18.15 -7.45
CA PHE A 114 3.50 18.84 -8.51
C PHE A 114 3.40 20.37 -8.44
N LEU A 115 2.31 20.91 -7.90
CA LEU A 115 2.13 22.35 -7.72
C LEU A 115 2.90 22.91 -6.51
N VAL A 116 3.15 22.09 -5.48
CA VAL A 116 3.87 22.55 -4.29
C VAL A 116 5.39 22.42 -4.52
N PRO A 117 6.20 23.45 -4.20
CA PRO A 117 7.65 23.39 -4.26
C PRO A 117 8.21 22.44 -3.19
N VAL A 118 9.25 21.70 -3.56
CA VAL A 118 9.81 20.58 -2.80
C VAL A 118 11.34 20.71 -2.87
N SER A 119 12.03 20.73 -1.73
CA SER A 119 13.49 20.88 -1.65
C SER A 119 14.14 19.79 -0.78
N PHE A 120 15.23 19.19 -1.26
CA PHE A 120 16.03 18.27 -0.44
C PHE A 120 16.78 19.05 0.65
N GLY A 121 16.30 18.97 1.89
CA GLY A 121 17.00 19.51 3.05
C GLY A 121 18.04 18.51 3.58
N ALA A 122 19.30 18.95 3.70
CA ALA A 122 20.36 18.30 4.50
C ALA A 122 20.45 16.75 4.41
N ALA A 123 20.45 16.18 3.20
CA ALA A 123 20.66 14.75 2.93
C ALA A 123 19.76 13.78 3.73
N SER A 124 18.68 14.27 4.32
CA SER A 124 17.69 13.49 5.06
C SER A 124 16.40 13.50 4.26
N PHE A 125 15.74 12.34 4.23
CA PHE A 125 14.63 11.92 3.35
C PHE A 125 13.39 12.82 3.31
N TYR A 126 13.40 13.93 4.03
CA TYR A 126 12.21 14.71 4.30
C TYR A 126 12.34 15.99 3.55
N VAL A 127 11.59 16.03 2.46
CA VAL A 127 11.15 17.32 2.00
C VAL A 127 10.31 17.92 3.13
N GLN A 128 10.84 18.97 3.75
CA GLN A 128 10.20 19.72 4.82
C GLN A 128 9.00 20.48 4.24
N HIS A 129 7.83 19.84 4.16
CA HIS A 129 6.62 20.50 3.66
C HIS A 129 5.32 19.69 3.89
N TYR A 130 4.22 20.41 4.06
CA TYR A 130 2.86 19.90 4.25
C TYR A 130 2.42 18.82 3.24
N SER A 131 2.99 18.78 2.03
CA SER A 131 2.61 17.81 1.00
C SER A 131 2.89 16.35 1.37
N THR A 132 3.92 16.07 2.18
CA THR A 132 4.20 14.71 2.67
C THR A 132 3.12 14.26 3.64
N PHE A 133 2.60 15.17 4.47
CA PHE A 133 1.46 14.88 5.35
C PHE A 133 0.21 14.55 4.55
N PHE A 134 -0.14 15.36 3.54
CA PHE A 134 -1.31 15.10 2.69
C PHE A 134 -1.17 13.79 1.91
N TRP A 135 0.02 13.48 1.39
CA TRP A 135 0.31 12.21 0.75
C TRP A 135 0.12 11.03 1.71
N GLY A 136 0.75 11.08 2.88
CA GLY A 136 0.66 10.01 3.89
C GLY A 136 -0.76 9.82 4.43
N ALA A 137 -1.47 10.92 4.71
CA ALA A 137 -2.86 10.88 5.14
C ALA A 137 -3.75 10.24 4.07
N THR A 138 -3.59 10.62 2.79
CA THR A 138 -4.38 10.02 1.70
C THR A 138 -4.08 8.53 1.56
N TRP A 139 -2.82 8.15 1.70
CA TRP A 139 -2.41 6.74 1.68
C TRP A 139 -3.13 5.96 2.81
N ILE A 140 -3.09 6.44 4.05
CA ILE A 140 -3.72 5.77 5.21
C ILE A 140 -5.25 5.76 5.08
N ILE A 141 -5.87 6.83 4.56
CA ILE A 141 -7.32 6.86 4.29
C ILE A 141 -7.68 5.74 3.31
N LEU A 142 -6.96 5.60 2.21
CA LEU A 142 -7.20 4.56 1.22
C LEU A 142 -6.95 3.17 1.79
N PHE A 143 -5.91 3.01 2.62
CA PHE A 143 -5.60 1.77 3.32
C PHE A 143 -6.72 1.33 4.26
N ALA A 144 -7.20 2.25 5.10
CA ALA A 144 -8.34 2.01 5.99
C ALA A 144 -9.61 1.71 5.18
N TYR A 145 -9.82 2.40 4.05
CA TYR A 145 -10.97 2.16 3.17
C TYR A 145 -10.96 0.74 2.60
N TRP A 146 -9.80 0.29 2.11
CA TRP A 146 -9.60 -1.08 1.64
C TRP A 146 -9.86 -2.11 2.75
N HIS A 147 -9.34 -1.89 3.97
CA HIS A 147 -9.61 -2.74 5.14
C HIS A 147 -11.10 -2.83 5.48
N ILE A 148 -11.79 -1.71 5.53
CA ILE A 148 -13.23 -1.67 5.81
C ILE A 148 -13.98 -2.45 4.73
N CYS A 149 -13.63 -2.28 3.45
CA CYS A 149 -14.25 -3.04 2.36
C CYS A 149 -14.06 -4.55 2.51
N VAL A 150 -12.84 -5.01 2.81
CA VAL A 150 -12.54 -6.42 3.04
C VAL A 150 -13.29 -6.96 4.25
N TRP A 151 -13.29 -6.23 5.36
CA TRP A 151 -13.97 -6.62 6.59
C TRP A 151 -15.48 -6.74 6.42
N GLN A 152 -16.10 -5.80 5.72
CA GLN A 152 -17.54 -5.84 5.45
C GLN A 152 -17.89 -7.02 4.55
N GLN A 153 -17.08 -7.30 3.53
CA GLN A 153 -17.30 -8.48 2.69
C GLN A 153 -17.13 -9.79 3.47
N ARG A 154 -16.17 -9.85 4.40
CA ARG A 154 -16.00 -10.99 5.30
C ARG A 154 -17.24 -11.27 6.15
N LYS A 155 -18.02 -10.26 6.52
CA LYS A 155 -19.30 -10.44 7.24
C LYS A 155 -20.42 -10.97 6.35
N GLU A 156 -20.35 -10.73 5.04
CA GLU A 156 -21.34 -11.18 4.07
C GLU A 156 -21.10 -12.62 3.57
N LEU A 157 -19.87 -13.12 3.68
CA LEU A 157 -19.52 -14.51 3.34
C LEU A 157 -20.07 -15.49 4.38
N ARG A 158 -20.66 -16.59 3.91
CA ARG A 158 -21.27 -17.62 4.77
C ARG A 158 -20.27 -18.70 5.22
N ASP A 159 -19.23 -18.94 4.45
CA ASP A 159 -18.28 -20.03 4.71
C ASP A 159 -17.00 -19.53 5.38
N ASP A 160 -16.58 -20.23 6.44
CA ASP A 160 -15.45 -19.79 7.26
C ASP A 160 -14.11 -19.83 6.53
N SER A 161 -13.93 -20.78 5.59
CA SER A 161 -12.73 -20.85 4.76
C SER A 161 -12.54 -19.57 3.93
N SER A 162 -13.57 -19.10 3.22
CA SER A 162 -13.48 -17.84 2.48
C SER A 162 -13.31 -16.63 3.39
N ARG A 163 -13.93 -16.63 4.57
CA ARG A 163 -13.74 -15.57 5.58
C ARG A 163 -12.30 -15.51 6.08
N GLN A 164 -11.65 -16.65 6.27
CA GLN A 164 -10.25 -16.74 6.65
C GLN A 164 -9.34 -16.32 5.51
N MET A 165 -9.64 -16.72 4.27
CA MET A 165 -8.88 -16.28 3.09
C MET A 165 -8.87 -14.77 2.89
N LEU A 166 -9.95 -14.05 3.27
CA LEU A 166 -9.94 -12.58 3.26
C LEU A 166 -9.01 -11.96 4.32
N ILE A 167 -8.80 -12.62 5.45
CA ILE A 167 -7.81 -12.19 6.46
C ILE A 167 -6.40 -12.44 5.92
N ILE A 168 -6.17 -13.62 5.37
CA ILE A 168 -4.86 -13.96 4.79
C ILE A 168 -4.55 -13.02 3.61
N TYR A 169 -5.56 -12.61 2.83
CA TYR A 169 -5.42 -11.59 1.78
C TYR A 169 -4.88 -10.26 2.31
N LEU A 170 -5.39 -9.76 3.44
CA LEU A 170 -4.88 -8.54 4.08
C LEU A 170 -3.43 -8.72 4.57
N LEU A 171 -3.19 -9.83 5.29
CA LEU A 171 -1.88 -10.18 5.84
C LEU A 171 -0.80 -10.33 4.75
N ALA A 172 -1.12 -11.05 3.67
CA ALA A 172 -0.23 -11.26 2.54
C ALA A 172 -0.08 -10.01 1.66
N GLY A 173 -1.08 -9.13 1.65
CA GLY A 173 -1.09 -7.90 0.87
C GLY A 173 -0.14 -6.84 1.43
N THR A 174 -0.36 -6.41 2.67
CA THR A 174 0.33 -5.23 3.22
C THR A 174 0.50 -5.24 4.74
N ASP A 175 -0.31 -6.01 5.47
CA ASP A 175 -0.42 -5.82 6.94
C ASP A 175 0.76 -6.38 7.72
N ILE A 176 1.35 -7.50 7.29
CA ILE A 176 2.57 -8.02 7.95
C ILE A 176 3.69 -6.98 7.86
N ALA A 177 3.94 -6.41 6.67
CA ALA A 177 4.95 -5.37 6.53
C ALA A 177 4.61 -4.12 7.34
N PHE A 178 3.33 -3.75 7.43
CA PHE A 178 2.87 -2.63 8.24
C PHE A 178 3.14 -2.87 9.72
N LEU A 179 2.74 -4.02 10.26
CA LEU A 179 2.95 -4.39 11.66
C LEU A 179 4.45 -4.47 11.99
N LEU A 180 5.26 -5.09 11.12
CA LEU A 180 6.71 -5.13 11.29
C LEU A 180 7.32 -3.72 11.29
N SER A 181 6.82 -2.80 10.47
CA SER A 181 7.28 -1.41 10.47
C SER A 181 6.95 -0.68 11.75
N ILE A 182 5.78 -0.90 12.34
CA ILE A 182 5.39 -0.35 13.64
C ILE A 182 6.30 -0.92 14.74
N ILE A 183 6.43 -2.25 14.80
CA ILE A 183 7.28 -2.92 15.81
C ILE A 183 8.72 -2.41 15.71
N TYR A 184 9.27 -2.34 14.50
CA TYR A 184 10.62 -1.83 14.28
C TYR A 184 10.75 -0.36 14.66
N SER A 185 9.76 0.48 14.33
CA SER A 185 9.81 1.91 14.66
C SER A 185 9.75 2.15 16.16
N VAL A 186 8.88 1.42 16.86
CA VAL A 186 8.76 1.48 18.33
C VAL A 186 10.04 0.98 18.98
N PHE A 187 10.45 -0.26 18.70
CA PHE A 187 11.66 -0.84 19.30
C PHE A 187 12.92 -0.05 18.92
N GLY A 188 13.04 0.35 17.65
CA GLY A 188 14.12 1.16 17.13
C GLY A 188 14.24 2.51 17.82
N SER A 189 13.12 3.14 18.18
CA SER A 189 13.15 4.42 18.88
C SER A 189 13.72 4.29 20.30
N PHE A 190 13.40 3.20 21.01
CA PHE A 190 13.88 2.98 22.37
C PHE A 190 15.36 2.57 22.44
N TYR A 191 15.85 1.80 21.46
CA TYR A 191 17.17 1.15 21.54
C TYR A 191 18.22 1.69 20.58
N PHE A 192 17.80 2.25 19.44
CA PHE A 192 18.70 2.62 18.34
C PHE A 192 18.57 4.07 17.88
N GLY A 193 17.78 4.89 18.59
CA GLY A 193 17.55 6.29 18.24
C GLY A 193 16.83 6.49 16.90
N VAL A 194 16.08 5.48 16.42
CA VAL A 194 15.25 5.60 15.21
C VAL A 194 14.21 6.69 15.43
N ASN A 195 14.11 7.62 14.48
CA ASN A 195 13.14 8.68 14.57
C ASN A 195 11.80 8.19 14.02
N TYR A 196 10.89 7.81 14.91
CA TYR A 196 9.56 7.31 14.55
C TYR A 196 8.76 8.26 13.61
N CYS A 197 9.02 9.57 13.65
CA CYS A 197 8.30 10.55 12.83
C CYS A 197 8.76 10.55 11.36
N TYR A 198 10.03 10.18 11.16
CA TYR A 198 10.71 10.25 9.89
C TYR A 198 10.79 8.87 9.26
N ASP A 199 11.07 7.86 10.07
CA ASP A 199 11.62 6.64 9.56
C ASP A 199 10.52 5.61 9.14
N SER A 200 9.36 5.65 9.78
CA SER A 200 8.36 4.58 9.64
C SER A 200 7.86 4.29 8.22
N PRO A 201 7.58 5.28 7.33
CA PRO A 201 7.07 5.00 5.98
C PRO A 201 8.05 4.26 5.06
N SER A 202 9.35 4.59 5.14
CA SER A 202 10.40 3.92 4.35
C SER A 202 10.71 2.52 4.89
N ILE A 203 10.67 2.36 6.21
CA ILE A 203 10.80 1.04 6.86
C ILE A 203 9.68 0.11 6.40
N TRP A 204 8.45 0.61 6.26
CA TRP A 204 7.35 -0.20 5.75
C TRP A 204 7.61 -0.71 4.34
N CYS A 205 7.99 0.17 3.41
CA CYS A 205 8.31 -0.23 2.04
C CYS A 205 9.51 -1.17 1.97
N THR A 206 10.44 -1.09 2.93
CA THR A 206 11.52 -2.06 3.09
C THR A 206 10.99 -3.45 3.50
N PHE A 207 10.09 -3.51 4.50
CA PHE A 207 9.48 -4.78 4.91
C PHE A 207 8.54 -5.40 3.86
N MET A 208 8.07 -4.61 2.88
CA MET A 208 7.32 -5.14 1.74
C MET A 208 8.13 -6.16 0.92
N VAL A 209 9.47 -6.18 1.01
CA VAL A 209 10.30 -7.25 0.43
C VAL A 209 9.89 -8.62 0.94
N ILE A 210 9.63 -8.73 2.25
CA ILE A 210 9.18 -9.99 2.86
C ILE A 210 7.87 -10.42 2.21
N GLN A 211 6.91 -9.49 2.10
CA GLN A 211 5.61 -9.82 1.52
C GLN A 211 5.71 -10.16 0.04
N ALA A 212 6.48 -9.40 -0.74
CA ALA A 212 6.70 -9.69 -2.15
C ALA A 212 7.14 -11.15 -2.36
N LEU A 213 8.01 -11.69 -1.51
CA LEU A 213 8.50 -13.07 -1.60
C LEU A 213 7.43 -14.14 -1.29
N PHE A 214 6.46 -13.85 -0.41
CA PHE A 214 5.46 -14.83 0.06
C PHE A 214 4.09 -14.71 -0.60
N VAL A 215 3.79 -13.57 -1.21
CA VAL A 215 2.57 -13.31 -1.99
C VAL A 215 2.22 -14.46 -2.94
N PRO A 216 3.16 -15.11 -3.65
CA PRO A 216 2.78 -16.08 -4.66
C PRO A 216 2.27 -17.41 -4.09
N LEU A 217 2.88 -17.84 -2.98
CA LEU A 217 2.47 -19.05 -2.28
C LEU A 217 1.03 -18.87 -1.79
N PHE A 218 0.73 -17.72 -1.19
CA PHE A 218 -0.63 -17.35 -0.80
C PHE A 218 -1.61 -17.33 -2.00
N LEU A 219 -1.24 -16.61 -3.06
CA LEU A 219 -2.09 -16.41 -4.24
C LEU A 219 -2.38 -17.72 -5.00
N SER A 220 -1.47 -18.71 -4.93
CA SER A 220 -1.67 -20.03 -5.52
C SER A 220 -2.62 -20.94 -4.74
N ALA A 221 -2.78 -20.73 -3.44
CA ALA A 221 -3.70 -21.49 -2.57
C ALA A 221 -5.14 -20.98 -2.66
N LEU A 222 -5.32 -19.71 -3.01
CA LEU A 222 -6.61 -19.03 -3.10
C LEU A 222 -7.69 -19.75 -3.94
N PRO A 223 -7.40 -20.32 -5.12
CA PRO A 223 -8.42 -20.94 -5.99
C PRO A 223 -9.08 -22.18 -5.38
N ALA A 224 -8.35 -22.87 -4.50
CA ALA A 224 -8.80 -24.08 -3.82
C ALA A 224 -9.60 -23.75 -2.55
N LEU A 225 -9.26 -22.65 -1.87
CA LEU A 225 -9.79 -22.32 -0.55
C LEU A 225 -10.89 -21.25 -0.58
N PHE A 226 -10.94 -20.40 -1.61
CA PHE A 226 -11.89 -19.30 -1.68
C PHE A 226 -13.09 -19.59 -2.58
N LYS A 227 -14.29 -19.58 -2.00
CA LYS A 227 -15.57 -19.71 -2.71
C LYS A 227 -16.07 -18.34 -3.15
N ARG A 228 -15.60 -17.90 -4.32
CA ARG A 228 -16.00 -16.61 -4.91
C ARG A 228 -17.52 -16.50 -5.08
N PRO A 229 -18.15 -15.37 -4.65
CA PRO A 229 -19.56 -15.09 -4.94
C PRO A 229 -19.88 -15.14 -6.44
N LYS A 230 -20.88 -15.94 -6.82
CA LYS A 230 -21.27 -16.11 -8.24
C LYS A 230 -21.93 -14.85 -8.81
N LYS A 231 -22.80 -14.21 -8.03
CA LYS A 231 -23.54 -13.01 -8.46
C LYS A 231 -22.65 -11.77 -8.28
N ALA A 232 -22.48 -11.02 -9.36
CA ALA A 232 -21.81 -9.72 -9.29
C ALA A 232 -22.68 -8.74 -8.47
N THR A 233 -22.07 -8.03 -7.55
CA THR A 233 -22.74 -7.03 -6.72
C THR A 233 -22.04 -5.68 -6.79
N VAL A 234 -22.72 -4.62 -6.35
CA VAL A 234 -22.19 -3.26 -6.35
C VAL A 234 -22.45 -2.68 -4.95
N LEU A 235 -21.39 -2.18 -4.31
CA LEU A 235 -21.53 -1.40 -3.09
C LEU A 235 -22.25 -0.10 -3.45
N SER A 236 -23.26 0.33 -2.68
CA SER A 236 -23.94 1.59 -3.00
C SER A 236 -23.02 2.79 -2.75
N MET A 237 -23.16 3.86 -3.55
CA MET A 237 -22.38 5.08 -3.36
C MET A 237 -22.53 5.66 -1.94
N LYS A 238 -23.72 5.58 -1.34
CA LYS A 238 -23.95 5.97 0.05
C LYS A 238 -23.04 5.23 1.03
N LYS A 239 -22.89 3.90 0.87
CA LYS A 239 -21.99 3.09 1.71
C LYS A 239 -20.52 3.39 1.41
N THR A 240 -20.16 3.58 0.15
CA THR A 240 -18.80 3.97 -0.24
C THR A 240 -18.37 5.29 0.43
N ILE A 241 -19.22 6.32 0.37
CA ILE A 241 -18.95 7.61 1.03
C ILE A 241 -18.85 7.42 2.54
N LEU A 242 -19.78 6.66 3.15
CA LEU A 242 -19.73 6.35 4.57
C LEU A 242 -18.41 5.68 4.97
N TYR A 243 -17.94 4.69 4.21
CA TYR A 243 -16.70 4.00 4.51
C TYR A 243 -15.49 4.93 4.39
N LEU A 244 -15.46 5.84 3.41
CA LEU A 244 -14.42 6.87 3.29
C LEU A 244 -14.44 7.85 4.46
N ILE A 245 -15.61 8.27 4.92
CA ILE A 245 -15.75 9.12 6.11
C ILE A 245 -15.21 8.38 7.34
N ILE A 246 -15.56 7.10 7.52
CA ILE A 246 -15.02 6.29 8.62
C ILE A 246 -13.49 6.19 8.52
N SER A 247 -12.94 5.96 7.32
CA SER A 247 -11.50 5.95 7.09
C SER A 247 -10.84 7.28 7.48
N PHE A 248 -11.45 8.41 7.11
CA PHE A 248 -10.98 9.73 7.50
C PHE A 248 -11.00 9.92 9.02
N ILE A 249 -12.09 9.54 9.69
CA ILE A 249 -12.21 9.60 11.16
C ILE A 249 -11.12 8.75 11.81
N ILE A 250 -10.83 7.55 11.30
CA ILE A 250 -9.74 6.71 11.80
C ILE A 250 -8.40 7.44 11.70
N VAL A 251 -8.11 8.10 10.58
CA VAL A 251 -6.87 8.87 10.42
C VAL A 251 -6.79 10.04 11.39
N VAL A 252 -7.89 10.78 11.59
CA VAL A 252 -7.95 11.86 12.57
C VAL A 252 -7.71 11.34 13.98
N LEU A 253 -8.36 10.24 14.36
CA LEU A 253 -8.16 9.64 15.69
C LEU A 253 -6.72 9.15 15.88
N ILE A 254 -6.13 8.48 14.89
CA ILE A 254 -4.73 8.07 14.89
C ILE A 254 -3.83 9.30 15.09
N ALA A 255 -4.08 10.39 14.37
CA ALA A 255 -3.32 11.63 14.47
C ALA A 255 -3.43 12.31 15.83
N LEU A 256 -4.59 12.25 16.47
CA LEU A 256 -4.84 12.85 17.78
C LEU A 256 -4.33 11.99 18.95
N THR A 257 -4.29 10.66 18.80
CA THR A 257 -4.04 9.72 19.91
C THR A 257 -2.65 9.11 19.92
N LEU A 258 -1.99 8.99 18.77
CA LEU A 258 -0.63 8.48 18.71
C LEU A 258 0.36 9.65 18.67
N PRO A 259 1.23 9.83 19.69
CA PRO A 259 2.32 10.80 19.65
C PRO A 259 3.22 10.62 18.41
N ALA A 260 3.26 9.38 17.90
CA ALA A 260 3.86 9.01 16.63
C ALA A 260 3.38 9.86 15.45
N PHE A 261 2.08 10.19 15.42
CA PHE A 261 1.43 10.96 14.37
C PHE A 261 1.23 12.45 14.71
N SER A 262 1.22 12.84 15.98
CA SER A 262 1.34 14.27 16.32
C SER A 262 2.69 14.83 15.84
N CYS A 263 3.74 14.01 15.83
CA CYS A 263 5.01 14.38 15.22
C CYS A 263 4.97 14.50 13.67
N PHE A 264 4.09 13.75 12.99
CA PHE A 264 3.73 13.91 11.57
C PHE A 264 2.92 15.17 11.25
N THR A 265 2.42 15.89 12.26
CA THR A 265 1.72 17.17 12.06
C THR A 265 2.58 18.34 12.52
N TRP A 266 3.27 18.22 13.66
CA TRP A 266 4.01 19.32 14.28
C TRP A 266 5.27 19.75 13.54
N LYS A 267 6.01 18.83 12.89
CA LYS A 267 7.18 19.20 12.05
C LYS A 267 6.83 19.72 10.66
N PHE A 268 5.55 19.68 10.30
CA PHE A 268 5.06 20.19 9.01
C PHE A 268 4.37 21.55 9.17
N VAL A 269 3.90 21.89 10.38
CA VAL A 269 3.34 23.20 10.69
C VAL A 269 4.43 24.22 11.04
N PHE A 270 5.51 23.79 11.68
CA PHE A 270 6.64 24.65 12.05
C PHE A 270 7.98 23.99 11.64
N PRO A 271 8.87 24.71 10.92
CA PRO A 271 10.18 24.21 10.49
C PRO A 271 11.11 23.89 11.66
#